data_AF-A0A963K1C2-F1
#
_entry.id   AF-A0A963K1C2-F1
#
_cell.length_a   1.000
_cell.length_b   1.000
_cell.length_c   1.000
_cell.angle_alpha   90.00
_cell.angle_beta   90.00
_cell.angle_gamma   90.00
#
_symmetry.space_group_name_H-M   'P 1'
#
loop_
_entity.id
_entity.type
_entity.pdbx_description
1 polymer ?
#
loop_
_entity_poly.entity_id
_entity_poly.type
_entity_poly.pdbx_seq_one_letter_code
_entity_poly.pdbx_strand_id
1 'polypeptide(L)'
;MEAMDEAVRTRLAAVSTATLTTCLFKRGLRNQFLQNVHPINAAGKRLVGPAFTLRYIPAREDIDVLEAYADFEHPQRKAIETC
;
A
#
# COMPACT_ATOMS: atom_id res chain seq x y z
N MET A 1 1.47 -7.35 -12.50
CA MET A 1 1.12 -5.94 -12.18
C MET A 1 1.67 -5.10 -13.31
N GLU A 2 0.86 -4.28 -13.97
CA GLU A 2 1.39 -3.42 -15.05
C GLU A 2 2.30 -2.34 -14.46
N ALA A 3 3.40 -2.06 -15.16
CA ALA A 3 4.33 -1.01 -14.77
C ALA A 3 3.62 0.35 -14.88
N MET A 4 3.70 1.15 -13.81
CA MET A 4 3.14 2.50 -13.79
C MET A 4 3.97 3.44 -14.69
N ASP A 5 3.30 4.32 -15.43
CA ASP A 5 3.97 5.34 -16.23
C ASP A 5 4.85 6.25 -15.35
N GLU A 6 6.12 6.37 -15.74
CA GLU A 6 7.14 7.14 -15.04
C GLU A 6 6.81 8.65 -15.00
N ALA A 7 6.16 9.16 -16.05
CA ALA A 7 5.72 10.55 -16.08
C ALA A 7 4.63 10.81 -15.03
N VAL A 8 3.69 9.87 -14.87
CA VAL A 8 2.66 9.93 -13.83
C VAL A 8 3.28 9.81 -12.44
N ARG A 9 4.22 8.86 -12.24
CA ARG A 9 4.96 8.67 -10.99
C ARG A 9 5.63 9.95 -10.54
N THR A 10 6.38 10.59 -11.44
CA THR A 10 7.12 11.81 -11.18
C THR A 10 6.20 12.97 -10.80
N ARG A 11 5.10 13.15 -11.54
CA ARG A 11 4.12 14.21 -11.25
C ARG A 11 3.46 14.02 -9.89
N LEU A 12 3.04 12.80 -9.57
CA LEU A 12 2.41 12.49 -8.28
C LEU A 12 3.39 12.65 -7.12
N ALA A 13 4.66 12.30 -7.31
CA ALA A 13 5.70 12.44 -6.28
C ALA A 13 5.99 13.91 -5.90
N ALA A 14 5.66 14.86 -6.76
CA ALA A 14 5.80 16.30 -6.51
C ALA A 14 4.65 16.89 -5.68
N VAL A 15 3.46 16.26 -5.68
CA VAL A 15 2.25 16.79 -5.03
C VAL A 15 2.13 16.27 -3.59
N SER A 16 1.59 17.09 -2.69
CA SER A 16 1.31 16.67 -1.32
C SER A 16 0.06 15.78 -1.23
N THR A 17 0.01 14.90 -0.24
CA THR A 17 -1.19 14.08 0.04
C THR A 17 -2.41 14.95 0.37
N ALA A 18 -2.24 16.07 1.07
CA ALA A 18 -3.32 17.01 1.38
C ALA A 18 -3.96 17.61 0.12
N THR A 19 -3.15 17.99 -0.86
CA THR A 19 -3.64 18.50 -2.16
C THR A 19 -4.36 17.41 -2.93
N LEU A 20 -3.81 16.19 -2.99
CA LEU A 20 -4.46 15.06 -3.66
C LEU A 20 -5.83 14.73 -3.03
N THR A 21 -5.91 14.65 -1.71
CA THR A 21 -7.18 14.45 -0.99
C THR A 21 -8.20 15.53 -1.33
N THR A 22 -7.79 16.80 -1.42
CA THR A 22 -8.70 17.89 -1.81
C THR A 22 -9.18 17.75 -3.26
N CYS A 23 -8.28 17.41 -4.19
CA CYS A 23 -8.62 17.19 -5.60
C CYS A 23 -9.58 16.01 -5.80
N LEU A 24 -9.42 14.94 -5.03
CA LEU A 24 -10.30 13.78 -5.06
C LEU A 24 -11.64 14.08 -4.36
N PHE A 25 -11.64 14.87 -3.29
CA PHE A 25 -12.85 15.41 -2.65
C PHE A 25 -13.73 16.22 -3.60
N LYS A 26 -13.12 17.12 -4.38
CA LYS A 26 -13.83 17.88 -5.43
C LYS A 26 -14.46 16.98 -6.49
N ARG A 27 -13.96 15.75 -6.67
CA ARG A 27 -14.51 14.72 -7.57
C ARG A 27 -15.56 13.81 -6.89
N GLY A 28 -15.95 14.10 -5.66
CA GLY A 28 -16.99 13.36 -4.93
C GLY A 28 -16.49 12.16 -4.13
N LEU A 29 -15.19 11.85 -4.16
CA LEU A 29 -14.62 10.84 -3.28
C LEU A 29 -14.47 11.46 -1.89
N ARG A 30 -14.99 10.84 -0.82
CA ARG A 30 -14.94 11.44 0.55
C ARG A 30 -14.02 10.71 1.53
N ASN A 31 -13.68 9.45 1.24
CA ASN A 31 -12.84 8.59 2.09
C ASN A 31 -11.53 8.19 1.39
N GLN A 32 -10.62 9.13 1.12
CA GLN A 32 -9.37 8.83 0.37
C GLN A 32 -8.11 8.74 1.25
N PHE A 33 -8.18 9.21 2.48
CA PHE A 33 -7.02 9.28 3.37
C PHE A 33 -7.13 8.23 4.48
N LEU A 34 -6.07 7.44 4.66
CA LEU A 34 -5.95 6.47 5.75
C LEU A 34 -5.62 7.19 7.05
N GLN A 35 -6.58 7.21 7.97
CA GLN A 35 -6.41 7.83 9.28
C GLN A 35 -5.48 7.01 10.16
N ASN A 36 -4.76 7.68 11.07
CA ASN A 36 -3.88 7.07 12.07
C ASN A 36 -2.69 6.27 11.53
N VAL A 37 -2.34 6.45 10.26
CA VAL A 37 -1.10 5.90 9.66
C VAL A 37 -0.02 6.96 9.70
N HIS A 38 1.13 6.64 10.29
CA HIS A 38 2.24 7.57 10.49
C HIS A 38 3.56 6.99 9.97
N PRO A 39 4.45 7.83 9.40
CA PRO A 39 5.76 7.37 8.99
C PRO A 39 6.59 6.95 10.21
N ILE A 40 7.24 5.79 10.12
CA ILE A 40 8.20 5.34 11.14
C ILE A 40 9.46 6.23 11.13
N ASN A 41 9.89 6.68 9.94
CA ASN A 41 11.00 7.60 9.76
C ASN A 41 10.50 8.93 9.18
N ALA A 42 10.54 10.00 9.97
CA ALA A 42 10.11 11.33 9.55
C ALA A 42 11.00 11.95 8.45
N ALA A 43 12.26 11.51 8.32
CA ALA A 43 13.17 11.90 7.24
C ALA A 43 13.02 11.02 5.98
N GLY A 44 12.07 10.08 5.98
CA GLY A 44 11.80 9.20 4.86
C GLY A 44 11.32 9.97 3.62
N LYS A 45 11.57 9.39 2.43
CA LYS A 45 11.05 9.93 1.17
C LYS A 45 9.57 9.61 1.03
N ARG A 46 8.82 10.48 0.33
CA ARG A 46 7.45 10.19 -0.10
C ARG A 46 7.45 9.05 -1.12
N LEU A 47 6.48 8.15 -1.01
CA LEU A 47 6.33 7.00 -1.90
C LEU A 47 5.11 7.20 -2.81
N VAL A 48 5.23 6.75 -4.06
CA VAL A 48 4.17 6.73 -5.06
C VAL A 48 4.32 5.44 -5.86
N GLY A 49 3.24 4.67 -5.97
CA GLY A 49 3.21 3.41 -6.68
C GLY A 49 1.81 2.82 -6.77
N PRO A 50 1.64 1.78 -7.59
CA PRO A 50 0.42 0.97 -7.58
C PRO A 50 0.23 0.31 -6.21
N ALA A 51 -1.03 0.05 -5.83
CA ALA A 51 -1.34 -0.62 -4.59
C ALA A 51 -1.40 -2.15 -4.78
N PHE A 52 -0.63 -2.88 -3.98
CA PHE A 52 -0.86 -4.31 -3.73
C PHE A 52 -1.66 -4.43 -2.42
N THR A 53 -2.90 -4.90 -2.50
CA THR A 53 -3.78 -5.00 -1.32
C THR A 53 -3.73 -6.38 -0.70
N LEU A 54 -3.34 -6.45 0.57
CA LEU A 54 -3.35 -7.67 1.38
C LEU A 54 -4.34 -7.51 2.53
N ARG A 55 -5.13 -8.54 2.80
CA ARG A 55 -6.08 -8.57 3.92
C ARG A 55 -5.62 -9.57 4.97
N TYR A 56 -5.49 -9.09 6.19
CA TYR A 56 -5.25 -9.92 7.36
C TYR A 56 -6.58 -10.24 8.06
N ILE A 57 -6.62 -11.40 8.68
CA ILE A 57 -7.64 -11.82 9.66
C ILE A 57 -6.90 -12.18 10.95
N PRO A 58 -7.57 -12.19 12.12
CA PRO A 58 -6.94 -12.64 13.35
C PRO A 58 -6.28 -14.01 13.18
N ALA A 59 -5.05 -14.12 13.65
CA ALA A 59 -4.28 -15.35 13.59
C ALA A 59 -4.98 -16.46 14.39
N ARG A 60 -4.85 -17.67 13.88
CA ARG A 60 -5.37 -18.87 14.50
C ARG A 60 -4.20 -19.77 14.81
N GLU A 61 -3.97 -20.05 16.09
CA GLU A 61 -2.81 -20.82 16.53
C GLU A 61 -2.79 -22.26 15.95
N ASP A 62 -3.95 -22.79 15.54
CA ASP A 62 -4.07 -24.10 14.90
C ASP A 62 -3.75 -24.11 13.40
N ILE A 63 -3.63 -22.94 12.76
CA ILE A 63 -3.44 -22.81 11.30
C ILE A 63 -2.21 -21.97 10.95
N ASP A 64 -2.02 -20.83 11.62
CA ASP A 64 -0.94 -19.86 11.37
C ASP A 64 0.36 -20.30 12.06
N VAL A 65 0.82 -21.48 11.67
CA VAL A 65 2.08 -22.09 12.12
C VAL A 65 3.17 -21.83 11.08
N LEU A 66 4.44 -21.92 11.48
CA LEU A 66 5.59 -21.59 10.63
C LEU A 66 5.63 -22.41 9.33
N GLU A 67 5.12 -23.63 9.35
CA GLU A 67 5.04 -24.52 8.20
C GLU A 67 4.19 -23.93 7.07
N ALA A 68 3.20 -23.08 7.36
CA ALA A 68 2.37 -22.42 6.36
C ALA A 68 3.18 -21.50 5.43
N TYR A 69 4.33 -20.99 5.89
CA TYR A 69 5.20 -20.09 5.13
C TYR A 69 6.16 -20.82 4.18
N ALA A 70 6.24 -22.15 4.26
CA ALA A 70 6.99 -22.96 3.30
C ALA A 70 6.37 -22.89 1.89
N ASP A 71 5.06 -22.64 1.82
CA ASP A 71 4.36 -22.41 0.55
C ASP A 71 4.72 -21.02 -0.02
N PHE A 72 5.27 -21.00 -1.23
CA PHE A 72 5.58 -19.77 -1.96
C PHE A 72 4.33 -19.01 -2.40
N GLU A 73 3.20 -19.73 -2.53
CA GLU A 73 1.91 -19.13 -2.84
C GLU A 73 1.20 -18.58 -1.60
N HIS A 74 1.79 -18.71 -0.39
CA HIS A 74 1.24 -18.11 0.83
C HIS A 74 1.01 -16.60 0.61
N PRO A 75 -0.21 -16.07 0.85
CA PRO A 75 -0.58 -14.72 0.40
C PRO A 75 0.35 -13.61 0.88
N GLN A 76 0.85 -13.70 2.12
CA GLN A 76 1.77 -12.71 2.67
C GLN A 76 3.13 -12.75 1.96
N ARG A 77 3.63 -13.95 1.66
CA ARG A 77 4.92 -14.15 1.01
C ARG A 77 4.87 -13.71 -0.44
N LYS A 78 3.84 -14.15 -1.15
CA LYS A 78 3.57 -13.72 -2.53
C LYS A 78 3.48 -12.19 -2.64
N ALA A 79 2.82 -11.52 -1.69
CA ALA A 79 2.74 -10.07 -1.68
C ALA A 79 4.10 -9.37 -1.56
N ILE A 80 5.03 -9.93 -0.79
CA ILE A 80 6.36 -9.33 -0.58
C ILE A 80 7.31 -9.67 -1.73
N GLU A 81 7.30 -10.92 -2.21
CA GLU A 81 8.29 -11.42 -3.17
C GLU A 81 7.96 -11.08 -4.63
N THR A 82 6.72 -10.71 -4.95
CA THR A 82 6.29 -10.41 -6.34
C THR A 82 6.07 -8.92 -6.65
N CYS A 83 6.25 -8.04 -5.65
CA CYS A 83 6.13 -6.59 -5.82
C CYS A 83 7.40 -5.94 -6.38
#